data_AF-A0A8J7DLJ3-F1
#
_entry.id   AF-A0A8J7DLJ3-F1
#
_cell.length_a   1.000
_cell.length_b   1.000
_cell.length_c   1.000
_cell.angle_alpha   90.00
_cell.angle_beta   90.00
_cell.angle_gamma   90.00
#
_symmetry.space_group_name_H-M   'P 1'
#
loop_
_entity.id
_entity.type
_entity.pdbx_description
1 polymer ?
#
loop_
_entity_poly.entity_id
_entity_poly.type
_entity_poly.pdbx_seq_one_letter_code
_entity_poly.pdbx_strand_id
1 'polypeptide(L)'
;MSLLQTFLEELHSRYRSLEQGNPASYIPELAKADPSWFGICVVTADGQVFEVGDVQQQFTIQSISKVFAYGLALEDHGREALFEKVGVEPTGDPFNSLIRLDEDSKRPYNPMINAGAIATTSLIKGKHPTDKLNHLLAMFERYLGNPVFIDMPTFMSERSTGHRNRAMAHLMLNFGMIDQNIEVALDLYFQQCSVMVSCHDLAMMAATLANQGIQPITQKQAVNPDYVRDILSVMYTCGMYNRAGEWAYRVGIPAKSGVSGGIIAVVPGKAGIATFSPPIDANGNSVRGLQVFEELSLKYGLHLFDLSMGRCVFAEALK
;
A
#
# COMPACT_ATOMS: atom_id res chain seq x y z
N MET A 1 -16.38 7.25 -25.67
CA MET A 1 -15.57 7.23 -24.44
C MET A 1 -16.52 7.11 -23.25
N SER A 2 -16.18 6.34 -22.22
CA SER A 2 -17.00 6.27 -21.00
C SER A 2 -16.91 7.61 -20.24
N LEU A 3 -17.95 7.95 -19.47
CA LEU A 3 -17.94 9.16 -18.62
C LEU A 3 -16.76 9.16 -17.64
N LEU A 4 -16.40 7.97 -17.13
CA LEU A 4 -15.25 7.80 -16.25
C LEU A 4 -13.94 8.16 -16.96
N GLN A 5 -13.70 7.62 -18.17
CA GLN A 5 -12.48 7.91 -18.94
C GLN A 5 -12.33 9.41 -19.21
N THR A 6 -13.39 10.09 -19.65
CA THR A 6 -13.39 11.55 -19.84
C THR A 6 -13.03 12.29 -18.56
N PHE A 7 -13.59 11.88 -17.42
CA PHE A 7 -13.30 12.52 -16.14
C PHE A 7 -11.84 12.30 -15.70
N LEU A 8 -11.27 11.12 -15.89
CA LEU A 8 -9.86 10.88 -15.60
C LEU A 8 -8.95 11.79 -16.44
N GLU A 9 -9.25 11.96 -17.72
CA GLU A 9 -8.52 12.88 -18.61
C GLU A 9 -8.62 14.35 -18.17
N GLU A 10 -9.81 14.78 -17.71
CA GLU A 10 -10.01 16.11 -17.13
C GLU A 10 -9.16 16.31 -15.86
N LEU A 11 -9.15 15.33 -14.94
CA LEU A 11 -8.35 15.38 -13.72
C LEU A 11 -6.85 15.40 -14.04
N HIS A 12 -6.40 14.56 -14.97
CA HIS A 12 -5.02 14.53 -15.40
C HIS A 12 -4.59 15.89 -15.95
N SER A 13 -5.34 16.44 -16.89
CA SER A 13 -5.09 17.76 -17.49
C SER A 13 -5.08 18.87 -16.44
N ARG A 14 -6.04 18.87 -15.51
CA ARG A 14 -6.17 19.88 -14.45
C ARG A 14 -4.98 19.90 -13.49
N TYR A 15 -4.50 18.72 -13.08
CA TYR A 15 -3.47 18.61 -12.03
C TYR A 15 -2.05 18.38 -12.55
N ARG A 16 -1.86 18.15 -13.85
CA ARG A 16 -0.52 17.95 -14.44
C ARG A 16 0.41 19.13 -14.19
N SER A 17 -0.10 20.36 -14.21
CA SER A 17 0.69 21.59 -13.97
C SER A 17 0.87 21.93 -12.49
N LEU A 18 0.42 21.08 -11.56
CA LEU A 18 0.62 21.31 -10.13
C LEU A 18 2.07 20.93 -9.77
N GLU A 19 2.89 21.92 -9.40
CA GLU A 19 4.33 21.75 -9.13
C GLU A 19 4.68 21.73 -7.63
N GLN A 20 3.68 21.55 -6.76
CA GLN A 20 3.89 21.48 -5.32
C GLN A 20 4.52 20.15 -4.89
N GLY A 21 5.29 20.19 -3.80
CA GLY A 21 6.00 19.02 -3.28
C GLY A 21 7.34 18.78 -3.98
N ASN A 22 8.07 17.76 -3.55
CA ASN A 22 9.32 17.34 -4.19
C ASN A 22 9.40 15.81 -4.20
N PRO A 23 10.07 15.18 -5.18
CA PRO A 23 10.38 13.76 -5.10
C PRO A 23 11.13 13.42 -3.80
N ALA A 24 10.92 12.21 -3.28
CA ALA A 24 11.67 11.73 -2.13
C ALA A 24 13.17 11.70 -2.45
N SER A 25 14.00 12.17 -1.51
CA SER A 25 15.44 12.35 -1.74
C SER A 25 16.32 11.82 -0.61
N TYR A 26 15.76 11.07 0.34
CA TYR A 26 16.53 10.46 1.43
C TYR A 26 17.48 9.34 0.96
N ILE A 27 17.19 8.76 -0.22
CA ILE A 27 18.14 7.96 -0.99
C ILE A 27 18.32 8.53 -2.41
N PRO A 28 19.52 8.43 -3.00
CA PRO A 28 19.80 8.95 -4.34
C PRO A 28 18.88 8.41 -5.43
N GLU A 29 18.42 7.16 -5.32
CA GLU A 29 17.62 6.47 -6.33
C GLU A 29 16.24 7.08 -6.51
N LEU A 30 15.59 7.49 -5.42
CA LEU A 30 14.28 8.15 -5.48
C LEU A 30 14.37 9.58 -6.04
N ALA A 31 15.49 10.26 -5.80
CA ALA A 31 15.72 11.61 -6.32
C ALA A 31 15.87 11.67 -7.84
N LYS A 32 16.07 10.52 -8.51
CA LYS A 32 16.18 10.41 -9.97
C LYS A 32 14.82 10.45 -10.69
N ALA A 33 13.71 10.31 -9.96
CA ALA A 33 12.38 10.30 -10.55
C ALA A 33 12.03 11.65 -11.20
N ASP A 34 11.47 11.62 -12.41
CA ASP A 34 11.04 12.84 -13.09
C ASP A 34 9.78 13.40 -12.38
N PRO A 35 9.83 14.64 -11.84
CA PRO A 35 8.69 15.23 -11.13
C PRO A 35 7.48 15.51 -12.03
N SER A 36 7.64 15.47 -13.36
CA SER A 36 6.57 15.66 -14.32
C SER A 36 5.71 14.41 -14.55
N TRP A 37 6.17 13.23 -14.14
CA TRP A 37 5.41 11.99 -14.28
C TRP A 37 4.09 12.07 -13.51
N PHE A 38 3.01 11.73 -14.21
CA PHE A 38 1.68 11.70 -13.65
C PHE A 38 0.81 10.68 -14.40
N GLY A 39 0.41 9.63 -13.68
CA GLY A 39 -0.51 8.60 -14.19
C GLY A 39 -1.69 8.38 -13.25
N ILE A 40 -2.87 8.12 -13.82
CA ILE A 40 -4.09 7.74 -13.10
C ILE A 40 -4.63 6.47 -13.76
N CYS A 41 -4.91 5.44 -12.96
CA CYS A 41 -5.45 4.18 -13.43
C CYS A 41 -6.60 3.71 -12.53
N VAL A 42 -7.67 3.23 -13.15
CA VAL A 42 -8.80 2.56 -12.49
C VAL A 42 -8.97 1.20 -13.15
N VAL A 43 -9.00 0.15 -12.32
CA VAL A 43 -9.30 -1.21 -12.75
C VAL A 43 -10.54 -1.69 -12.00
N THR A 44 -11.58 -2.07 -12.72
CA THR A 44 -12.82 -2.58 -12.11
C THR A 44 -12.65 -4.03 -11.65
N ALA A 45 -13.52 -4.49 -10.76
CA ALA A 45 -13.51 -5.86 -10.26
C ALA A 45 -13.76 -6.92 -11.36
N ASP A 46 -14.40 -6.53 -12.46
CA ASP A 46 -14.60 -7.35 -13.68
C ASP A 46 -13.49 -7.16 -14.73
N GLY A 47 -12.45 -6.38 -14.44
CA GLY A 47 -11.23 -6.30 -15.25
C GLY A 47 -11.24 -5.23 -16.36
N GLN A 48 -12.19 -4.30 -16.35
CA GLN A 48 -12.14 -3.13 -17.23
C GLN A 48 -11.07 -2.15 -16.73
N VAL A 49 -10.33 -1.57 -17.66
CA VAL A 49 -9.18 -0.68 -17.37
C VAL A 49 -9.45 0.70 -17.96
N PHE A 50 -9.28 1.73 -17.14
CA PHE A 50 -9.39 3.15 -17.53
C PHE A 50 -8.12 3.88 -17.09
N GLU A 51 -7.47 4.56 -18.03
CA GLU A 51 -6.11 5.04 -17.85
C GLU A 51 -5.86 6.38 -18.52
N VAL A 52 -4.98 7.17 -17.91
CA VAL A 52 -4.47 8.41 -18.50
C VAL A 52 -3.09 8.76 -17.94
N GLY A 53 -2.22 9.25 -18.83
CA GLY A 53 -0.89 9.72 -18.46
C GLY A 53 0.17 8.61 -18.40
N ASP A 54 1.14 8.78 -17.51
CA ASP A 54 2.34 7.92 -17.41
C ASP A 54 2.06 6.61 -16.65
N VAL A 55 0.99 5.90 -17.02
CA VAL A 55 0.48 4.75 -16.24
C VAL A 55 1.39 3.52 -16.26
N GLN A 56 2.22 3.39 -17.29
CA GLN A 56 3.19 2.29 -17.47
C GLN A 56 4.58 2.63 -16.95
N GLN A 57 4.81 3.87 -16.47
CA GLN A 57 6.09 4.27 -15.92
C GLN A 57 6.39 3.44 -14.67
N GLN A 58 7.55 2.79 -14.68
CA GLN A 58 7.97 1.90 -13.59
C GLN A 58 8.62 2.70 -12.46
N PHE A 59 8.33 2.31 -11.22
CA PHE A 59 8.88 2.85 -9.98
C PHE A 59 8.83 1.80 -8.88
N THR A 60 9.54 2.04 -7.76
CA THR A 60 9.52 1.12 -6.62
C THR A 60 8.24 1.28 -5.79
N ILE A 61 7.62 0.16 -5.42
CA ILE A 61 6.33 0.11 -4.70
C ILE A 61 6.41 0.76 -3.30
N GLN A 62 7.59 0.74 -2.67
CA GLN A 62 7.83 1.33 -1.35
C GLN A 62 6.81 0.86 -0.30
N SER A 63 6.36 1.76 0.58
CA SER A 63 5.42 1.44 1.68
C SER A 63 4.06 0.90 1.22
N ILE A 64 3.70 0.95 -0.07
CA ILE A 64 2.48 0.29 -0.56
C ILE A 64 2.58 -1.22 -0.39
N SER A 65 3.79 -1.78 -0.49
CA SER A 65 4.07 -3.21 -0.29
C SER A 65 3.61 -3.78 1.05
N LYS A 66 3.54 -2.93 2.09
CA LYS A 66 3.14 -3.31 3.45
C LYS A 66 1.75 -3.93 3.50
N VAL A 67 0.85 -3.46 2.64
CA VAL A 67 -0.52 -3.99 2.50
C VAL A 67 -0.48 -5.47 2.15
N PHE A 68 0.33 -5.81 1.15
CA PHE A 68 0.39 -7.14 0.59
C PHE A 68 1.21 -8.10 1.48
N ALA A 69 2.28 -7.60 2.10
CA ALA A 69 3.02 -8.35 3.11
C ALA A 69 2.16 -8.68 4.34
N TYR A 70 1.30 -7.76 4.78
CA TYR A 70 0.32 -8.02 5.84
C TYR A 70 -0.68 -9.11 5.45
N GLY A 71 -1.23 -9.05 4.24
CA GLY A 71 -2.07 -10.12 3.71
C GLY A 71 -1.37 -11.48 3.68
N LEU A 72 -0.11 -11.53 3.24
CA LEU A 72 0.68 -12.77 3.22
C LEU A 72 0.92 -13.33 4.63
N ALA A 73 1.23 -12.47 5.60
CA ALA A 73 1.41 -12.88 6.99
C ALA A 73 0.12 -13.42 7.62
N LEU A 74 -1.04 -12.85 7.26
CA LEU A 74 -2.35 -13.38 7.66
C LEU A 74 -2.60 -14.78 7.07
N GLU A 75 -2.25 -15.01 5.80
CA GLU A 75 -2.36 -16.35 5.19
C GLU A 75 -1.42 -17.36 5.83
N ASP A 76 -0.21 -16.93 6.18
CA ASP A 76 0.79 -17.79 6.79
C ASP A 76 0.39 -18.19 8.23
N HIS A 77 -0.10 -17.28 9.06
CA HIS A 77 -0.22 -17.51 10.50
C HIS A 77 -1.66 -17.43 11.04
N GLY A 78 -2.59 -16.89 10.27
CA GLY A 78 -3.93 -16.57 10.75
C GLY A 78 -3.98 -15.32 11.65
N ARG A 79 -5.20 -14.92 12.03
CA ARG A 79 -5.45 -13.66 12.76
C ARG A 79 -4.84 -13.63 14.14
N GLU A 80 -5.08 -14.67 14.94
CA GLU A 80 -4.69 -14.69 16.35
C GLU A 80 -3.17 -14.59 16.50
N ALA A 81 -2.42 -15.45 15.84
CA ALA A 81 -0.96 -15.48 15.90
C ALA A 81 -0.32 -14.20 15.34
N LEU A 82 -0.88 -13.61 14.27
CA LEU A 82 -0.36 -12.34 13.76
C LEU A 82 -0.67 -11.18 14.72
N PHE A 83 -1.87 -11.17 15.30
CA PHE A 83 -2.27 -10.11 16.21
C PHE A 83 -1.38 -10.09 17.46
N GLU A 84 -0.94 -11.24 17.98
CA GLU A 84 0.04 -11.30 19.07
C GLU A 84 1.36 -10.57 18.77
N LYS A 85 1.71 -10.42 17.48
CA LYS A 85 2.97 -9.81 17.04
C LYS A 85 2.84 -8.40 16.50
N VAL A 86 1.68 -8.04 15.93
CA VAL A 86 1.43 -6.73 15.32
C VAL A 86 -0.02 -6.33 15.57
N GLY A 87 -0.24 -5.10 16.07
CA GLY A 87 -1.59 -4.57 16.29
C GLY A 87 -2.28 -4.12 15.00
N VAL A 88 -3.41 -3.42 15.15
CA VAL A 88 -4.19 -2.84 14.04
C VAL A 88 -4.58 -1.37 14.30
N GLU A 89 -4.08 -0.78 15.38
CA GLU A 89 -4.49 0.55 15.83
C GLU A 89 -3.67 1.65 15.13
N PRO A 90 -4.30 2.78 14.77
CA PRO A 90 -3.57 3.92 14.22
C PRO A 90 -2.62 4.51 15.26
N THR A 91 -1.51 5.07 14.79
CA THR A 91 -0.60 5.86 15.62
C THR A 91 -0.87 7.34 15.43
N GLY A 92 -0.92 8.11 16.52
CA GLY A 92 -0.99 9.59 16.45
C GLY A 92 0.32 10.25 16.02
N ASP A 93 1.41 9.48 15.91
CA ASP A 93 2.76 9.97 15.62
C ASP A 93 3.15 9.81 14.14
N PRO A 94 4.16 10.56 13.65
CA PRO A 94 4.78 10.34 12.36
C PRO A 94 5.06 8.87 12.07
N PHE A 95 4.74 8.39 10.87
CA PHE A 95 4.94 6.98 10.47
C PHE A 95 6.37 6.45 10.64
N ASN A 96 7.33 7.37 10.71
CA ASN A 96 8.73 7.08 10.89
C ASN A 96 9.14 7.14 12.37
N SER A 97 8.34 7.70 13.28
CA SER A 97 8.67 7.94 14.69
C SER A 97 9.32 6.72 15.35
N LEU A 98 10.52 6.91 15.91
CA LEU A 98 11.24 5.89 16.67
C LEU A 98 10.67 5.71 18.09
N ILE A 99 9.83 6.66 18.54
CA ILE A 99 9.70 7.02 19.96
C ILE A 99 8.62 6.22 20.69
N ARG A 100 7.72 5.52 19.98
CA ARG A 100 6.65 4.75 20.63
C ARG A 100 6.43 3.40 19.96
N LEU A 101 7.08 2.39 20.52
CA LEU A 101 6.53 1.05 20.52
C LEU A 101 5.49 0.99 21.63
N ASP A 102 4.45 0.18 21.48
CA ASP A 102 3.56 -0.12 22.60
C ASP A 102 4.33 -1.01 23.58
N GLU A 103 4.94 -0.38 24.59
CA GLU A 103 5.76 -1.06 25.59
C GLU A 103 4.91 -1.99 26.48
N ASP A 104 3.62 -1.68 26.63
CA ASP A 104 2.67 -2.46 27.42
C ASP A 104 2.26 -3.73 26.66
N SER A 105 1.87 -3.61 25.39
CA SER A 105 1.47 -4.77 24.57
C SER A 105 2.63 -5.48 23.88
N LYS A 106 3.84 -4.92 23.91
CA LYS A 106 5.07 -5.46 23.31
C LYS A 106 4.88 -5.90 21.85
N ARG A 107 4.19 -5.07 21.06
CA ARG A 107 4.06 -5.22 19.61
C ARG A 107 3.97 -3.85 18.94
N PRO A 108 4.32 -3.72 17.66
CA PRO A 108 4.07 -2.48 16.91
C PRO A 108 2.57 -2.24 16.74
N TYR A 109 2.16 -0.97 16.69
CA TYR A 109 0.75 -0.57 16.64
C TYR A 109 -0.05 -1.11 15.45
N ASN A 110 0.55 -1.13 14.25
CA ASN A 110 -0.10 -1.60 13.03
C ASN A 110 0.94 -1.96 11.95
N PRO A 111 0.59 -2.79 10.94
CA PRO A 111 1.51 -3.18 9.87
C PRO A 111 1.84 -2.07 8.86
N MET A 112 1.19 -0.89 8.91
CA MET A 112 1.38 0.18 7.92
C MET A 112 2.51 1.15 8.27
N ILE A 113 2.90 1.21 9.55
CA ILE A 113 4.12 1.88 10.02
C ILE A 113 5.36 1.00 9.80
N ASN A 114 6.56 1.59 9.79
CA ASN A 114 7.77 0.81 9.50
C ASN A 114 8.03 -0.31 10.53
N ALA A 115 7.80 -0.05 11.82
CA ALA A 115 8.02 -1.04 12.88
C ALA A 115 7.16 -2.30 12.63
N GLY A 116 5.85 -2.09 12.47
CA GLY A 116 4.91 -3.18 12.21
C GLY A 116 5.14 -3.85 10.87
N ALA A 117 5.55 -3.10 9.85
CA ALA A 117 5.92 -3.70 8.57
C ALA A 117 7.14 -4.63 8.70
N ILE A 118 8.22 -4.21 9.36
CA ILE A 118 9.40 -5.06 9.57
C ILE A 118 9.03 -6.30 10.42
N ALA A 119 8.23 -6.13 11.48
CA ALA A 119 7.73 -7.24 12.28
C ALA A 119 6.89 -8.20 11.43
N THR A 120 5.96 -7.68 10.63
CA THR A 120 5.14 -8.46 9.69
C THR A 120 6.01 -9.22 8.68
N THR A 121 6.97 -8.53 8.05
CA THR A 121 7.88 -9.13 7.06
C THR A 121 8.78 -10.21 7.69
N SER A 122 9.18 -10.05 8.96
CA SER A 122 9.96 -11.06 9.68
C SER A 122 9.22 -12.40 9.83
N LEU A 123 7.88 -12.34 9.91
CA LEU A 123 7.01 -13.51 10.09
C LEU A 123 6.79 -14.29 8.80
N ILE A 124 7.08 -13.75 7.62
CA ILE A 124 6.85 -14.44 6.34
C ILE A 124 7.52 -15.81 6.33
N LYS A 125 6.78 -16.87 5.98
CA LYS A 125 7.28 -18.25 6.05
C LYS A 125 8.43 -18.50 5.09
N GLY A 126 9.37 -19.32 5.54
CA GLY A 126 10.54 -19.77 4.77
C GLY A 126 11.66 -20.23 5.72
N LYS A 127 12.38 -21.29 5.34
CA LYS A 127 13.48 -21.83 6.18
C LYS A 127 14.73 -20.98 6.06
N HIS A 128 15.03 -20.54 4.84
CA HIS A 128 16.19 -19.72 4.51
C HIS A 128 15.74 -18.36 3.96
N PRO A 129 16.63 -17.34 3.97
CA PRO A 129 16.32 -16.01 3.41
C PRO A 129 15.79 -16.06 1.98
N THR A 130 16.36 -16.93 1.14
CA THR A 130 15.91 -17.11 -0.25
C THR A 130 14.49 -17.69 -0.34
N ASP A 131 14.10 -18.60 0.56
CA ASP A 131 12.73 -19.15 0.57
C ASP A 131 11.71 -18.06 0.91
N LYS A 132 12.03 -17.22 1.91
CA LYS A 132 11.17 -16.10 2.31
C LYS A 132 11.01 -15.09 1.17
N LEU A 133 12.11 -14.77 0.48
CA LEU A 133 12.11 -13.89 -0.68
C LEU A 133 11.26 -14.47 -1.82
N ASN A 134 11.43 -15.74 -2.15
CA ASN A 134 10.65 -16.40 -3.20
C ASN A 134 9.16 -16.44 -2.86
N HIS A 135 8.80 -16.70 -1.60
CA HIS A 135 7.40 -16.66 -1.14
C HIS A 135 6.79 -15.26 -1.28
N LEU A 136 7.55 -14.22 -0.90
CA LEU A 136 7.15 -12.83 -1.05
C LEU A 136 6.99 -12.40 -2.51
N LEU A 137 7.93 -12.78 -3.40
CA LEU A 137 7.84 -12.48 -4.83
C LEU A 137 6.68 -13.23 -5.49
N ALA A 138 6.51 -14.52 -5.18
CA ALA A 138 5.39 -15.31 -5.66
C ALA A 138 4.03 -14.74 -5.22
N MET A 139 3.97 -14.09 -4.06
CA MET A 139 2.78 -13.35 -3.65
C MET A 139 2.52 -12.16 -4.57
N PHE A 140 3.52 -11.31 -4.82
CA PHE A 140 3.36 -10.17 -5.73
C PHE A 140 2.97 -10.61 -7.15
N GLU A 141 3.55 -11.70 -7.67
CA GLU A 141 3.21 -12.27 -8.97
C GLU A 141 1.72 -12.65 -9.07
N ARG A 142 1.09 -13.12 -7.98
CA ARG A 142 -0.35 -13.43 -7.99
C ARG A 142 -1.22 -12.19 -8.16
N TYR A 143 -0.82 -11.06 -7.58
CA TYR A 143 -1.55 -9.79 -7.72
C TYR A 143 -1.33 -9.15 -9.09
N LEU A 144 -0.10 -9.21 -9.59
CA LEU A 144 0.28 -8.56 -10.84
C LEU A 144 -0.12 -9.38 -12.07
N GLY A 145 -0.09 -10.71 -11.96
CA GLY A 145 -0.31 -11.61 -13.08
C GLY A 145 0.88 -11.67 -14.05
N ASN A 146 2.02 -11.08 -13.69
CA ASN A 146 3.26 -11.04 -14.46
C ASN A 146 4.49 -11.24 -13.54
N PRO A 147 5.68 -11.54 -14.09
CA PRO A 147 6.91 -11.70 -13.31
C PRO A 147 7.30 -10.43 -12.58
N VAL A 148 7.82 -10.58 -11.36
CA VAL A 148 8.16 -9.46 -10.47
C VAL A 148 9.66 -9.26 -10.40
N PHE A 149 10.08 -8.00 -10.42
CA PHE A 149 11.48 -7.60 -10.37
C PHE A 149 11.75 -6.71 -9.16
N ILE A 150 12.94 -6.86 -8.58
CA ILE A 150 13.45 -5.97 -7.54
C ILE A 150 14.43 -5.00 -8.18
N ASP A 151 14.25 -3.71 -7.93
CA ASP A 151 15.23 -2.70 -8.27
C ASP A 151 16.43 -2.80 -7.33
N MET A 152 17.48 -3.50 -7.78
CA MET A 152 18.69 -3.71 -7.01
C MET A 152 19.39 -2.41 -6.58
N PRO A 153 19.46 -1.34 -7.41
CA PRO A 153 19.98 -0.05 -6.97
C PRO A 153 19.22 0.52 -5.76
N THR A 154 17.89 0.58 -5.81
CA THR A 154 17.07 1.08 -4.69
C THR A 154 17.25 0.20 -3.46
N PHE A 155 17.22 -1.13 -3.62
CA PHE A 155 17.44 -2.07 -2.52
C PHE A 155 18.78 -1.82 -1.82
N MET A 156 19.88 -1.71 -2.58
CA MET A 156 21.21 -1.50 -2.01
C MET A 156 21.32 -0.13 -1.32
N SER A 157 20.64 0.89 -1.86
CA SER A 157 20.60 2.23 -1.28
C SER A 157 19.83 2.28 0.03
N GLU A 158 18.63 1.70 0.07
CA GLU A 158 17.82 1.51 1.30
C GLU A 158 18.61 0.72 2.34
N ARG A 159 19.25 -0.38 1.92
CA ARG A 159 20.03 -1.24 2.80
C ARG A 159 21.22 -0.51 3.41
N SER A 160 21.93 0.31 2.65
CA SER A 160 23.11 1.04 3.14
C SER A 160 22.78 2.23 4.02
N THR A 161 21.65 2.90 3.79
CA THR A 161 21.23 4.11 4.51
C THR A 161 20.16 3.87 5.60
N GLY A 162 19.62 2.66 5.68
CA GLY A 162 18.52 2.25 6.57
C GLY A 162 18.84 2.19 8.07
N HIS A 163 19.70 3.06 8.60
CA HIS A 163 20.11 3.11 10.00
C HIS A 163 18.92 3.25 10.96
N ARG A 164 17.90 4.02 10.59
CA ARG A 164 16.67 4.17 11.38
C ARG A 164 15.91 2.86 11.52
N ASN A 165 15.77 2.11 10.43
CA ASN A 165 15.10 0.81 10.46
C ASN A 165 15.92 -0.21 11.27
N ARG A 166 17.27 -0.14 11.22
CA ARG A 166 18.13 -0.94 12.11
C ARG A 166 17.94 -0.62 13.59
N ALA A 167 17.98 0.67 13.95
CA ALA A 167 17.75 1.10 15.34
C ALA A 167 16.39 0.60 15.86
N MET A 168 15.34 0.75 15.06
CA MET A 168 14.01 0.28 15.38
C MET A 168 13.93 -1.25 15.48
N ALA A 169 14.61 -2.00 14.61
CA ALA A 169 14.66 -3.46 14.69
C ALA A 169 15.39 -3.95 15.94
N HIS A 170 16.51 -3.32 16.32
CA HIS A 170 17.17 -3.63 17.59
C HIS A 170 16.28 -3.34 18.80
N LEU A 171 15.52 -2.25 18.77
CA LEU A 171 14.57 -1.94 19.83
C LEU A 171 13.44 -2.98 19.89
N MET A 172 12.89 -3.37 18.75
CA MET A 172 11.87 -4.42 18.64
C MET A 172 12.40 -5.78 19.13
N LEU A 173 13.66 -6.13 18.86
CA LEU A 173 14.30 -7.33 19.39
C LEU A 173 14.38 -7.30 20.92
N ASN A 174 14.76 -6.17 21.51
CA ASN A 174 14.82 -6.00 22.97
C ASN A 174 13.45 -6.27 23.63
N PHE A 175 12.36 -5.88 22.98
CA PHE A 175 11.00 -6.11 23.47
C PHE A 175 10.41 -7.49 23.08
N GLY A 176 11.13 -8.30 22.31
CA GLY A 176 10.66 -9.62 21.86
C GLY A 176 9.62 -9.59 20.73
N MET A 177 9.54 -8.49 20.00
CA MET A 177 8.60 -8.31 18.87
C MET A 177 9.06 -9.05 17.61
N ILE A 178 10.38 -9.16 17.43
CA ILE A 178 11.01 -9.86 16.31
C ILE A 178 12.10 -10.80 16.82
N ASP A 179 12.46 -11.80 16.02
CA ASP A 179 13.51 -12.77 16.34
C ASP A 179 14.93 -12.23 16.10
N GLN A 180 15.95 -12.99 16.53
CA GLN A 180 17.36 -12.56 16.53
C GLN A 180 17.93 -12.23 15.14
N ASN A 181 17.35 -12.76 14.06
CA ASN A 181 17.85 -12.57 12.70
C ASN A 181 17.39 -11.23 12.09
N ILE A 182 17.74 -10.12 12.74
CA ILE A 182 17.33 -8.76 12.37
C ILE A 182 17.68 -8.43 10.91
N GLU A 183 18.93 -8.68 10.48
CA GLU A 183 19.36 -8.32 9.13
C GLU A 183 18.61 -9.11 8.06
N VAL A 184 18.17 -10.34 8.34
CA VAL A 184 17.33 -11.11 7.40
C VAL A 184 15.95 -10.46 7.25
N ALA A 185 15.33 -10.03 8.35
CA ALA A 185 14.05 -9.34 8.32
C ALA A 185 14.15 -7.99 7.60
N LEU A 186 15.22 -7.23 7.86
CA LEU A 186 15.48 -5.95 7.22
C LEU A 186 15.78 -6.10 5.73
N ASP A 187 16.65 -7.03 5.33
CA ASP A 187 16.96 -7.27 3.92
C ASP A 187 15.69 -7.65 3.15
N LEU A 188 14.84 -8.52 3.71
CA LEU A 188 13.56 -8.87 3.10
C LEU A 188 12.60 -7.68 3.01
N TYR A 189 12.54 -6.83 4.04
CA TYR A 189 11.73 -5.61 4.03
C TYR A 189 12.23 -4.59 2.99
N PHE A 190 13.54 -4.42 2.83
CA PHE A 190 14.11 -3.54 1.80
C PHE A 190 13.89 -4.09 0.39
N GLN A 191 14.00 -5.40 0.20
CA GLN A 191 13.66 -6.09 -1.05
C GLN A 191 12.18 -5.88 -1.40
N GLN A 192 11.30 -6.07 -0.43
CA GLN A 192 9.85 -5.82 -0.54
C GLN A 192 9.55 -4.38 -0.99
N CYS A 193 10.18 -3.38 -0.37
CA CYS A 193 9.99 -1.97 -0.75
C CYS A 193 10.53 -1.64 -2.16
N SER A 194 11.47 -2.44 -2.64
CA SER A 194 12.18 -2.22 -3.92
C SER A 194 11.57 -3.00 -5.08
N VAL A 195 10.42 -3.66 -4.88
CA VAL A 195 9.66 -4.28 -5.98
C VAL A 195 9.21 -3.22 -6.99
N MET A 196 9.45 -3.48 -8.27
CA MET A 196 9.08 -2.58 -9.37
C MET A 196 7.62 -2.78 -9.78
N VAL A 197 6.91 -1.67 -9.92
CA VAL A 197 5.50 -1.61 -10.33
C VAL A 197 5.26 -0.35 -11.18
N SER A 198 4.18 -0.38 -11.94
CA SER A 198 3.60 0.80 -12.60
C SER A 198 2.30 1.26 -11.91
N CYS A 199 1.72 2.37 -12.38
CA CYS A 199 0.40 2.81 -11.90
C CYS A 199 -0.69 1.80 -12.29
N HIS A 200 -0.59 1.21 -13.48
CA HIS A 200 -1.44 0.11 -13.93
C HIS A 200 -1.38 -1.07 -12.95
N ASP A 201 -0.17 -1.52 -12.64
CA ASP A 201 0.08 -2.63 -11.72
C ASP A 201 -0.57 -2.36 -10.37
N LEU A 202 -0.34 -1.18 -9.80
CA LEU A 202 -0.94 -0.78 -8.53
C LEU A 202 -2.48 -0.79 -8.55
N ALA A 203 -3.10 -0.33 -9.64
CA ALA A 203 -4.56 -0.37 -9.77
C ALA A 203 -5.09 -1.80 -9.88
N MET A 204 -4.37 -2.69 -10.59
CA MET A 204 -4.68 -4.12 -10.67
C MET A 204 -4.59 -4.81 -9.31
N MET A 205 -3.54 -4.51 -8.53
CA MET A 205 -3.38 -5.05 -7.18
C MET A 205 -4.51 -4.56 -6.26
N ALA A 206 -4.90 -3.28 -6.35
CA ALA A 206 -6.02 -2.73 -5.61
C ALA A 206 -7.37 -3.34 -6.06
N ALA A 207 -7.54 -3.60 -7.35
CA ALA A 207 -8.76 -4.22 -7.89
C ALA A 207 -8.88 -5.68 -7.48
N THR A 208 -7.76 -6.37 -7.30
CA THR A 208 -7.72 -7.70 -6.69
C THR A 208 -8.29 -7.68 -5.28
N LEU A 209 -7.93 -6.68 -4.45
CA LEU A 209 -8.52 -6.51 -3.12
C LEU A 209 -10.00 -6.10 -3.21
N ALA A 210 -10.39 -5.24 -4.17
CA ALA A 210 -11.78 -4.89 -4.43
C ALA A 210 -12.63 -6.13 -4.79
N ASN A 211 -12.02 -7.08 -5.49
CA ASN A 211 -12.62 -8.32 -5.97
C ASN A 211 -12.37 -9.50 -5.03
N GLN A 212 -12.39 -9.25 -3.71
CA GLN A 212 -12.30 -10.29 -2.68
C GLN A 212 -11.06 -11.19 -2.80
N GLY A 213 -9.94 -10.63 -3.25
CA GLY A 213 -8.66 -11.34 -3.34
C GLY A 213 -8.46 -12.11 -4.65
N ILE A 214 -9.37 -11.99 -5.62
CA ILE A 214 -9.25 -12.63 -6.95
C ILE A 214 -8.77 -11.59 -7.97
N GLN A 215 -7.65 -11.88 -8.65
CA GLN A 215 -7.08 -10.98 -9.64
C GLN A 215 -8.04 -10.89 -10.86
N PRO A 216 -8.52 -9.70 -11.27
CA PRO A 216 -9.62 -9.55 -12.24
C PRO A 216 -9.40 -10.13 -13.65
N ILE A 217 -8.16 -10.21 -14.12
CA ILE A 217 -7.79 -10.70 -15.45
C ILE A 217 -7.42 -12.19 -15.43
N THR A 218 -6.53 -12.58 -14.52
CA THR A 218 -6.03 -13.97 -14.43
C THR A 218 -7.00 -14.89 -13.71
N GLN A 219 -7.97 -14.35 -12.96
CA GLN A 219 -8.93 -15.07 -12.14
C GLN A 219 -8.29 -15.98 -11.08
N LYS A 220 -7.00 -15.76 -10.78
CA LYS A 220 -6.29 -16.47 -9.72
C LYS A 220 -6.54 -15.77 -8.38
N GLN A 221 -6.70 -16.56 -7.33
CA GLN A 221 -6.73 -16.05 -5.96
C GLN A 221 -5.33 -15.59 -5.56
N ALA A 222 -5.18 -14.29 -5.29
CA ALA A 222 -3.95 -13.69 -4.80
C ALA A 222 -3.84 -13.72 -3.27
N VAL A 223 -4.98 -13.57 -2.59
CA VAL A 223 -5.12 -13.67 -1.13
C VAL A 223 -6.47 -14.30 -0.79
N ASN A 224 -6.53 -15.05 0.30
CA ASN A 224 -7.77 -15.60 0.83
C ASN A 224 -8.82 -14.48 1.08
N PRO A 225 -10.05 -14.60 0.50
CA PRO A 225 -11.15 -13.64 0.71
C PRO A 225 -11.43 -13.29 2.17
N ASP A 226 -11.24 -14.25 3.08
CA ASP A 226 -11.49 -14.05 4.51
C ASP A 226 -10.64 -12.90 5.07
N TYR A 227 -9.40 -12.73 4.59
CA TYR A 227 -8.46 -11.73 5.10
C TYR A 227 -8.57 -10.38 4.40
N VAL A 228 -9.32 -10.28 3.30
CA VAL A 228 -9.46 -9.02 2.56
C VAL A 228 -10.06 -7.93 3.43
N ARG A 229 -11.07 -8.25 4.24
CA ARG A 229 -11.65 -7.28 5.17
C ARG A 229 -10.62 -6.76 6.16
N ASP A 230 -9.79 -7.63 6.71
CA ASP A 230 -8.74 -7.25 7.68
C ASP A 230 -7.71 -6.29 7.03
N ILE A 231 -7.31 -6.58 5.79
CA ILE A 231 -6.41 -5.73 5.00
C ILE A 231 -7.04 -4.35 4.76
N LEU A 232 -8.29 -4.31 4.28
CA LEU A 232 -9.00 -3.08 3.98
C LEU A 232 -9.26 -2.22 5.23
N SER A 233 -9.56 -2.85 6.37
CA SER A 233 -9.74 -2.15 7.64
C SER A 233 -8.47 -1.41 8.06
N VAL A 234 -7.31 -2.07 7.99
CA VAL A 234 -6.04 -1.44 8.38
C VAL A 234 -5.58 -0.41 7.34
N MET A 235 -5.84 -0.63 6.05
CA MET A 235 -5.62 0.40 5.01
C MET A 235 -6.44 1.66 5.30
N TYR A 236 -7.71 1.50 5.70
CA TYR A 236 -8.59 2.62 6.00
C TYR A 236 -8.12 3.46 7.18
N THR A 237 -7.68 2.81 8.27
CA THR A 237 -7.30 3.51 9.51
C THR A 237 -5.83 3.96 9.55
N CYS A 238 -4.93 3.30 8.81
CA CYS A 238 -3.48 3.49 8.97
C CYS A 238 -2.73 3.77 7.66
N GLY A 239 -3.41 3.79 6.51
CA GLY A 239 -2.72 3.70 5.23
C GLY A 239 -2.09 4.99 4.69
N MET A 240 -2.55 6.15 5.13
CA MET A 240 -2.16 7.46 4.57
C MET A 240 -1.22 8.27 5.47
N TYR A 241 -0.36 7.57 6.23
CA TYR A 241 0.57 8.16 7.20
C TYR A 241 -0.18 9.11 8.16
N ASN A 242 0.36 10.30 8.42
CA ASN A 242 -0.25 11.29 9.31
C ASN A 242 -1.55 11.91 8.75
N ARG A 243 -1.91 11.60 7.49
CA ARG A 243 -3.18 12.04 6.89
C ARG A 243 -4.27 10.97 6.96
N ALA A 244 -4.07 9.85 7.64
CA ALA A 244 -5.09 8.80 7.69
C ALA A 244 -6.46 9.31 8.21
N GLY A 245 -6.47 10.16 9.24
CA GLY A 245 -7.70 10.77 9.75
C GLY A 245 -8.36 11.75 8.77
N GLU A 246 -7.57 12.61 8.11
CA GLU A 246 -8.10 13.54 7.10
C GLU A 246 -8.60 12.80 5.85
N TRP A 247 -7.89 11.75 5.43
CA TRP A 247 -8.29 10.89 4.32
C TRP A 247 -9.62 10.18 4.60
N ALA A 248 -9.78 9.61 5.79
CA ALA A 248 -11.02 8.96 6.22
C ALA A 248 -12.21 9.94 6.23
N TYR A 249 -11.96 11.22 6.49
CA TYR A 249 -12.97 12.30 6.51
C TYR A 249 -13.31 12.85 5.11
N ARG A 250 -12.31 13.05 4.25
CA ARG A 250 -12.49 13.68 2.93
C ARG A 250 -12.79 12.69 1.80
N VAL A 251 -12.10 11.56 1.79
CA VAL A 251 -12.12 10.59 0.68
C VAL A 251 -12.90 9.33 1.08
N GLY A 252 -12.60 8.79 2.26
CA GLY A 252 -13.46 7.79 2.90
C GLY A 252 -13.40 6.37 2.34
N ILE A 253 -12.31 5.98 1.64
CA ILE A 253 -12.08 4.61 1.15
C ILE A 253 -10.73 4.06 1.61
N PRO A 254 -10.55 2.74 1.76
CA PRO A 254 -9.26 2.14 2.12
C PRO A 254 -8.17 2.52 1.13
N ALA A 255 -7.02 2.97 1.61
CA ALA A 255 -5.92 3.43 0.75
C ALA A 255 -4.54 3.16 1.34
N LYS A 256 -3.51 3.25 0.51
CA LYS A 256 -2.10 3.24 0.96
C LYS A 256 -1.24 4.10 0.04
N SER A 257 -0.43 4.95 0.65
CA SER A 257 0.55 5.79 -0.03
C SER A 257 1.98 5.24 0.06
N GLY A 258 2.82 5.55 -0.93
CA GLY A 258 4.24 5.24 -1.00
C GLY A 258 5.07 6.49 -1.29
N VAL A 259 6.25 6.58 -0.68
CA VAL A 259 7.16 7.75 -0.84
C VAL A 259 7.70 7.92 -2.26
N SER A 260 7.58 6.91 -3.11
CA SER A 260 7.86 6.99 -4.55
C SER A 260 6.81 7.82 -5.31
N GLY A 261 5.70 8.21 -4.68
CA GLY A 261 4.63 8.98 -5.30
C GLY A 261 3.42 8.15 -5.73
N GLY A 262 3.41 6.85 -5.43
CA GLY A 262 2.24 5.99 -5.63
C GLY A 262 1.19 6.18 -4.53
N ILE A 263 -0.09 6.09 -4.90
CA ILE A 263 -1.21 5.91 -3.97
C ILE A 263 -2.14 4.87 -4.57
N ILE A 264 -2.53 3.85 -3.79
CA ILE A 264 -3.63 2.95 -4.12
C ILE A 264 -4.83 3.23 -3.25
N ALA A 265 -6.03 3.04 -3.79
CA ALA A 265 -7.26 2.95 -3.01
C ALA A 265 -8.18 1.86 -3.55
N VAL A 266 -9.01 1.31 -2.66
CA VAL A 266 -9.91 0.20 -2.97
C VAL A 266 -11.34 0.68 -2.76
N VAL A 267 -12.18 0.51 -3.78
CA VAL A 267 -13.63 0.67 -3.69
C VAL A 267 -14.22 -0.74 -3.58
N PRO A 268 -14.57 -1.22 -2.38
CA PRO A 268 -14.90 -2.64 -2.16
C PRO A 268 -16.03 -3.14 -3.08
N GLY A 269 -15.80 -4.25 -3.76
CA GLY A 269 -16.75 -4.85 -4.71
C GLY A 269 -16.91 -4.10 -6.04
N LYS A 270 -16.13 -3.04 -6.29
CA LYS A 270 -16.28 -2.19 -7.48
C LYS A 270 -14.99 -2.05 -8.28
N ALA A 271 -13.93 -1.50 -7.68
CA ALA A 271 -12.72 -1.15 -8.42
C ALA A 271 -11.51 -0.93 -7.50
N GLY A 272 -10.32 -1.12 -8.06
CA GLY A 272 -9.07 -0.58 -7.56
C GLY A 272 -8.71 0.69 -8.32
N ILE A 273 -8.14 1.65 -7.62
CA ILE A 273 -7.71 2.93 -8.19
C ILE A 273 -6.27 3.16 -7.76
N ALA A 274 -5.44 3.60 -8.70
CA ALA A 274 -4.09 4.05 -8.40
C ALA A 274 -3.77 5.38 -9.06
N THR A 275 -2.90 6.14 -8.40
CA THR A 275 -2.25 7.32 -8.96
C THR A 275 -0.75 7.19 -8.74
N PHE A 276 0.03 7.69 -9.69
CA PHE A 276 1.47 7.83 -9.56
C PHE A 276 1.89 9.25 -9.91
N SER A 277 2.51 9.94 -8.97
CA SER A 277 3.25 11.18 -9.25
C SER A 277 4.34 11.39 -8.19
N PRO A 278 5.63 11.47 -8.57
CA PRO A 278 6.75 11.50 -7.60
C PRO A 278 6.74 12.63 -6.56
N PRO A 279 6.31 13.87 -6.87
CA PRO A 279 6.29 14.94 -5.87
C PRO A 279 5.36 14.63 -4.69
N ILE A 280 5.94 14.53 -3.50
CA ILE A 280 5.23 14.26 -2.24
C ILE A 280 5.17 15.51 -1.36
N ASP A 281 4.13 15.58 -0.53
CA ASP A 281 3.96 16.60 0.50
C ASP A 281 4.83 16.33 1.74
N ALA A 282 4.73 17.21 2.75
CA ALA A 282 5.47 17.06 4.01
C ALA A 282 5.12 15.79 4.81
N ASN A 283 3.98 15.14 4.51
CA ASN A 283 3.56 13.89 5.14
C ASN A 283 3.95 12.65 4.32
N GLY A 284 4.61 12.84 3.16
CA GLY A 284 5.07 11.76 2.30
C GLY A 284 4.01 11.22 1.34
N ASN A 285 2.94 11.98 1.08
CA ASN A 285 1.88 11.60 0.15
C ASN A 285 1.99 12.34 -1.18
N SER A 286 1.72 11.67 -2.30
CA SER A 286 1.73 12.31 -3.62
C SER A 286 0.74 13.47 -3.69
N VAL A 287 1.21 14.67 -4.01
CA VAL A 287 0.39 15.88 -3.99
C VAL A 287 -0.72 15.79 -5.03
N ARG A 288 -0.39 15.43 -6.27
CA ARG A 288 -1.37 15.26 -7.35
C ARG A 288 -2.32 14.09 -7.07
N GLY A 289 -1.79 12.99 -6.53
CA GLY A 289 -2.60 11.83 -6.19
C GLY A 289 -3.70 12.16 -5.17
N LEU A 290 -3.38 12.91 -4.10
CA LEU A 290 -4.38 13.35 -3.11
C LEU A 290 -5.54 14.12 -3.76
N GLN A 291 -5.23 15.07 -4.66
CA GLN A 291 -6.26 15.87 -5.35
C GLN A 291 -7.18 15.00 -6.23
N VAL A 292 -6.61 14.05 -6.97
CA VAL A 292 -7.36 13.12 -7.81
C VAL A 292 -8.36 12.30 -6.98
N PHE A 293 -7.93 11.79 -5.82
CA PHE A 293 -8.78 10.96 -4.98
C PHE A 293 -9.92 11.74 -4.31
N GLU A 294 -9.66 12.98 -3.87
CA GLU A 294 -10.71 13.86 -3.34
C GLU A 294 -11.79 14.13 -4.41
N GLU A 295 -11.39 14.50 -5.62
CA GLU A 295 -12.32 14.76 -6.74
C GLU A 295 -13.09 13.50 -7.17
N LEU A 296 -12.43 12.34 -7.23
CA LEU A 296 -13.09 11.07 -7.53
C LEU A 296 -14.14 10.72 -6.48
N SER A 297 -13.82 10.87 -5.19
CA SER A 297 -14.76 10.59 -4.11
C SER A 297 -15.96 11.53 -4.15
N LEU A 298 -15.73 12.84 -4.30
CA LEU A 298 -16.78 13.84 -4.41
C LEU A 298 -17.68 13.65 -5.64
N LYS A 299 -17.10 13.33 -6.80
CA LYS A 299 -17.84 13.19 -8.06
C LYS A 299 -18.72 11.94 -8.10
N TYR A 300 -18.20 10.82 -7.58
CA TYR A 300 -18.84 9.51 -7.72
C TYR A 300 -19.41 8.94 -6.42
N GLY A 301 -19.30 9.65 -5.29
CA GLY A 301 -19.80 9.21 -4.00
C GLY A 301 -19.14 7.92 -3.54
N LEU A 302 -17.80 7.87 -3.62
CA LEU A 302 -17.01 6.68 -3.28
C LEU A 302 -16.90 6.46 -1.76
N HIS A 303 -17.22 7.47 -0.96
CA HIS A 303 -17.06 7.41 0.49
C HIS A 303 -17.85 6.24 1.07
N LEU A 304 -17.21 5.44 1.95
CA LEU A 304 -17.87 4.29 2.60
C LEU A 304 -19.09 4.65 3.46
N PHE A 305 -19.31 5.94 3.74
CA PHE A 305 -20.45 6.43 4.52
C PHE A 305 -21.51 7.13 3.64
N ASP A 306 -21.27 7.22 2.33
CA ASP A 306 -22.28 7.66 1.38
C ASP A 306 -23.25 6.51 1.08
N LEU A 307 -24.55 6.82 1.12
CA LEU A 307 -25.63 5.86 0.88
C LEU A 307 -25.60 5.25 -0.54
N SER A 308 -24.82 5.83 -1.46
CA SER A 308 -24.63 5.40 -2.85
C SER A 308 -23.79 4.13 -3.02
N MET A 309 -23.00 3.73 -2.02
CA MET A 309 -22.09 2.57 -2.11
C MET A 309 -22.80 1.20 -1.98
N GLY A 310 -24.10 1.19 -1.67
CA GLY A 310 -24.99 0.06 -1.99
C GLY A 310 -25.41 -0.84 -0.81
N ARG A 311 -26.45 -1.63 -1.10
CA ARG A 311 -27.27 -2.42 -0.17
C ARG A 311 -26.45 -3.28 0.80
N CYS A 312 -26.75 -3.13 2.09
CA CYS A 312 -26.23 -3.95 3.16
C CYS A 312 -27.08 -5.22 3.34
N VAL A 313 -26.46 -6.35 3.69
CA VAL A 313 -27.13 -7.59 4.10
C VAL A 313 -28.19 -7.33 5.18
N PHE A 314 -27.97 -6.33 6.05
CA PHE A 314 -28.97 -5.85 7.00
C PHE A 314 -30.27 -5.40 6.32
N ALA A 315 -30.19 -4.67 5.20
CA ALA A 315 -31.37 -4.24 4.44
C ALA A 315 -32.10 -5.42 3.75
N GLU A 316 -31.42 -6.55 3.56
CA GLU A 316 -32.02 -7.79 3.07
C GLU A 316 -32.61 -8.62 4.22
N ALA A 317 -31.99 -8.61 5.40
CA ALA A 317 -32.47 -9.26 6.62
C ALA A 317 -33.66 -8.51 7.29
N LEU A 318 -33.88 -7.25 6.93
CA LEU A 318 -35.06 -6.48 7.32
C LEU A 318 -36.32 -6.80 6.49
N LYS A 319 -36.19 -7.58 5.41
CA LYS A 319 -37.32 -8.07 4.59
C LYS A 319 -37.80 -9.42 5.07
#